data_AF-A0A9D9C4M2-F1
#
_entry.id   AF-A0A9D9C4M2-F1
#
_cell.length_a   1.000
_cell.length_b   1.000
_cell.length_c   1.000
_cell.angle_alpha   90.00
_cell.angle_beta   90.00
_cell.angle_gamma   90.00
#
_symmetry.space_group_name_H-M   'P 1'
#
loop_
_entity.id
_entity.type
_entity.pdbx_description
1 polymer ?
#
loop_
_entity_poly.entity_id
_entity_poly.type
_entity_poly.pdbx_seq_one_letter_code
_entity_poly.pdbx_strand_id
1 'polypeptide(L)' 'MKKTLKNIWNLYYDGFKNMTWGRPLWLLIFLKVIILFLVLRMFFFKPVLSGKDEAEKIEYVGEQLSRAINNNQ' A
#
# COMPACT_ATOMS: atom_id res chain seq x y z
N MET A 1 -20.35 -16.26 24.40
CA MET A 1 -19.40 -15.34 23.74
C MET A 1 -19.51 -15.30 22.21
N LYS A 2 -19.70 -16.42 21.48
CA LYS A 2 -19.81 -16.39 20.00
C LYS A 2 -21.05 -15.64 19.45
N LYS A 3 -22.12 -15.53 20.23
CA LYS A 3 -23.37 -14.86 19.81
C LYS A 3 -23.26 -13.32 19.76
N THR A 4 -22.49 -12.69 20.65
CA THR A 4 -22.36 -11.22 20.68
C THR A 4 -21.58 -10.71 19.48
N LEU A 5 -20.49 -11.39 19.10
CA LEU A 5 -19.72 -11.07 17.90
C LEU A 5 -20.55 -11.20 16.62
N LYS A 6 -21.40 -12.22 16.54
CA LYS A 6 -22.33 -12.41 15.41
C LYS A 6 -23.39 -11.30 15.34
N ASN A 7 -23.89 -10.84 16.48
CA ASN A 7 -24.83 -9.71 16.51
C ASN A 7 -24.17 -8.39 16.11
N ILE A 8 -22.94 -8.13 16.56
CA ILE A 8 -22.17 -6.94 16.18
C ILE A 8 -21.89 -6.93 14.67
N TRP A 9 -21.49 -8.10 14.13
CA TRP A 9 -21.31 -8.27 12.69
C TRP A 9 -22.61 -8.01 11.91
N ASN A 10 -23.72 -8.59 12.35
CA ASN A 10 -25.01 -8.37 11.70
C ASN A 10 -25.46 -6.90 11.79
N LEU A 11 -25.22 -6.21 12.90
CA LEU A 11 -25.56 -4.79 13.04
C LEU A 11 -24.74 -3.91 12.10
N TYR A 12 -23.44 -4.19 11.93
CA TYR A 12 -22.60 -3.48 10.97
C TYR A 12 -22.98 -3.77 9.52
N TYR A 13 -23.23 -5.05 9.22
CA TYR A 13 -23.65 -5.49 7.88
C TYR A 13 -25.03 -4.93 7.50
N ASP A 14 -25.99 -4.97 8.41
CA ASP A 14 -27.35 -4.49 8.18
C ASP A 14 -27.40 -2.96 8.11
N GLY A 15 -26.62 -2.25 8.95
CA GLY A 15 -26.44 -0.81 8.84
C GLY A 15 -25.80 -0.39 7.51
N PHE A 16 -24.78 -1.11 7.06
CA PHE A 16 -24.13 -0.85 5.77
C PHE A 16 -25.03 -1.20 4.57
N LYS A 17 -25.86 -2.25 4.67
CA LYS A 17 -26.79 -2.67 3.62
C LYS A 17 -27.98 -1.72 3.47
N ASN A 18 -28.54 -1.23 4.58
CA ASN A 18 -29.70 -0.34 4.58
C ASN A 18 -29.34 1.14 4.33
N MET A 19 -28.06 1.45 4.12
CA MET A 19 -27.61 2.79 3.77
C MET A 19 -27.86 3.10 2.29
N THR A 20 -28.90 3.91 2.04
CA THR A 20 -29.24 4.44 0.70
C THR A 20 -28.12 5.32 0.12
N TRP A 21 -27.47 6.11 0.97
CA TRP A 21 -26.37 7.03 0.61
C TRP A 21 -24.97 6.51 0.95
N GLY A 22 -24.85 5.47 1.79
CA GLY A 22 -23.55 4.95 2.23
C GLY A 22 -22.85 4.06 1.21
N ARG A 23 -23.62 3.34 0.37
CA ARG A 23 -23.08 2.54 -0.74
C ARG A 23 -22.21 3.34 -1.72
N PRO A 24 -22.70 4.46 -2.31
CA PRO A 24 -21.86 5.29 -3.18
C PRO A 24 -20.72 5.97 -2.42
N LEU A 25 -20.92 6.32 -1.15
CA LEU A 25 -19.88 6.96 -0.34
C LEU A 25 -18.70 6.01 -0.05
N TRP A 26 -18.97 4.75 0.25
CA TRP A 26 -17.93 3.74 0.47
C TRP A 26 -17.14 3.47 -0.81
N LEU A 27 -17.82 3.39 -1.96
CA LEU A 27 -17.16 3.32 -3.26
C LEU A 27 -16.26 4.53 -3.50
N LEU A 28 -16.71 5.73 -3.14
CA LEU A 28 -15.92 6.97 -3.27
C LEU A 28 -14.69 6.98 -2.35
N ILE A 29 -14.82 6.47 -1.12
CA ILE A 29 -13.69 6.28 -0.20
C ILE A 29 -12.68 5.28 -0.78
N PHE A 30 -13.16 4.12 -1.23
CA PHE A 30 -12.30 3.10 -1.87
C PHE A 30 -11.58 3.66 -3.10
N LEU A 31 -12.32 4.38 -3.95
CA LEU A 31 -11.76 5.01 -5.13
C LEU A 31 -10.66 6.01 -4.76
N LYS A 32 -10.90 6.87 -3.76
CA LYS A 32 -9.86 7.80 -3.28
C LYS A 32 -8.65 7.08 -2.73
N VAL A 33 -8.82 6.03 -1.93
CA VAL A 33 -7.71 5.24 -1.38
C VAL A 33 -6.89 4.58 -2.50
N ILE A 34 -7.55 4.01 -3.52
CA ILE A 34 -6.89 3.42 -4.69
C ILE A 34 -6.15 4.49 -5.49
N ILE A 35 -6.78 5.64 -5.76
CA ILE A 35 -6.15 6.75 -6.48
C ILE A 35 -4.94 7.29 -5.72
N LEU A 36 -5.08 7.52 -4.41
CA LEU A 36 -3.97 7.98 -3.57
C LEU A 36 -2.84 6.96 -3.55
N PHE A 37 -3.16 5.66 -3.43
CA PHE A 37 -2.16 4.60 -3.50
C PHE A 37 -1.45 4.56 -4.86
N LEU A 38 -2.18 4.70 -5.97
CA LEU A 38 -1.61 4.74 -7.31
C LEU A 38 -0.72 5.96 -7.54
N VAL A 39 -1.15 7.15 -7.10
CA VAL A 39 -0.39 8.38 -7.19
C VAL A 39 0.87 8.26 -6.33
N LEU A 40 0.74 7.93 -5.04
CA LEU A 40 1.90 7.71 -4.17
C LEU A 40 2.82 6.63 -4.77
N ARG A 41 2.27 5.52 -5.27
CA ARG A 41 3.07 4.48 -5.89
C ARG A 41 3.80 5.00 -7.13
N MET A 42 3.14 5.70 -8.03
CA MET A 42 3.75 6.19 -9.27
C MET A 42 4.77 7.32 -9.04
N PHE A 43 4.54 8.19 -8.05
CA PHE A 43 5.43 9.29 -7.72
C PHE A 43 6.60 8.88 -6.81
N PHE A 44 6.37 8.01 -5.81
CA PHE A 44 7.41 7.53 -4.89
C PHE A 44 8.16 6.30 -5.43
N PHE A 45 7.48 5.43 -6.18
CA PHE A 45 8.11 4.34 -6.94
C PHE A 45 8.15 4.72 -8.42
N LYS A 46 8.92 5.77 -8.73
CA LYS A 46 9.49 5.84 -10.08
C LYS A 46 10.33 4.56 -10.26
N PRO A 47 10.34 3.92 -11.44
CA PRO A 47 11.24 2.81 -11.65
C PRO A 47 12.66 3.36 -11.51
N VAL A 48 13.25 3.21 -10.31
CA VAL A 48 14.67 3.48 -10.05
C VAL A 48 15.54 2.60 -10.98
N LEU A 49 14.91 1.69 -11.75
CA LEU A 49 15.52 0.69 -12.59
C LEU A 49 15.22 0.73 -14.10
N SER A 50 14.53 1.75 -14.65
CA SER A 50 14.26 1.78 -16.11
C SER A 50 15.47 2.27 -16.94
N GLY A 51 16.57 1.51 -16.91
CA GLY A 51 17.73 1.79 -17.77
C GLY A 51 18.99 0.95 -17.52
N LYS A 52 19.05 0.11 -16.49
CA LYS A 52 20.18 -0.81 -16.25
C LYS A 52 19.64 -2.12 -15.69
N ASP A 53 20.21 -3.23 -16.15
CA ASP A 53 19.86 -4.59 -15.75
C ASP A 53 19.82 -4.73 -14.22
N GLU A 54 18.89 -5.51 -13.69
CA GLU A 54 18.67 -5.65 -12.24
C GLU A 54 19.95 -6.13 -11.52
N ALA A 55 20.81 -6.89 -12.23
CA ALA A 55 22.11 -7.33 -11.75
C ALA A 55 23.11 -6.17 -11.50
N GLU A 56 23.24 -5.21 -12.44
CA GLU A 56 24.21 -4.09 -12.30
C GLU A 56 23.90 -3.19 -11.09
N LYS A 57 22.62 -3.09 -10.71
CA LYS A 57 22.19 -2.20 -9.63
C LYS A 57 22.42 -2.80 -8.26
N ILE A 58 22.22 -4.11 -8.16
CA ILE A 58 22.53 -4.86 -6.94
C ILE A 58 24.04 -4.81 -6.69
N GLU A 59 24.84 -4.98 -7.74
CA GLU A 59 26.30 -4.93 -7.64
C GLU A 59 26.82 -3.54 -7.23
N TYR A 60 26.28 -2.47 -7.82
CA TYR A 60 26.66 -1.10 -7.46
C TYR A 60 26.31 -0.73 -6.00
N VAL A 61 25.13 -1.12 -5.51
CA VAL A 61 24.75 -0.89 -4.10
C VAL A 61 25.62 -1.71 -3.14
N GLY A 62 25.93 -2.96 -3.51
CA GLY A 62 26.85 -3.81 -2.76
C GLY A 62 28.24 -3.22 -2.64
N GLU A 63 28.80 -2.68 -3.74
CA GLU A 63 30.09 -2.03 -3.75
C GLU A 63 30.10 -0.76 -2.88
N GLN A 64 29.05 0.06 -2.97
CA GLN A 64 28.91 1.29 -2.17
C GLN A 64 28.79 1.00 -0.66
N LEU A 65 28.03 -0.02 -0.27
CA LEU A 65 27.94 -0.46 1.13
C LEU A 65 29.28 -0.98 1.64
N SER A 66 29.98 -1.80 0.83
CA SER A 66 31.30 -2.32 1.17
C SER A 66 32.32 -1.19 1.34
N ARG A 67 32.36 -0.22 0.43
CA ARG A 67 33.22 0.97 0.52
C ARG A 67 32.89 1.82 1.75
N ALA A 68 31.61 2.06 2.05
CA ALA A 68 31.20 2.86 3.21
C ALA A 68 31.58 2.22 4.55
N ILE A 69 31.57 0.89 4.65
CA ILE A 69 32.03 0.16 5.83
C ILE A 69 33.56 0.24 5.95
N ASN A 70 34.28 0.08 4.84
CA ASN A 70 35.75 0.08 4.84
C ASN A 70 36.36 1.47 5.06
N ASN A 71 35.65 2.54 4.70
CA ASN A 71 36.08 3.93 4.88
C ASN A 71 35.73 4.51 6.27
N ASN A 72 35.01 3.75 7.10
CA ASN A 72 34.66 4.09 8.50
C ASN A 72 35.45 3.24 9.52
N GLN A 73 36.51 2.57 9.07
CA GLN A 73 37.54 1.91 9.90
C GLN A 73 38.82 2.72 9.76
#